data_AF-A0AA39V371-F1
#
_entry.id   AF-A0AA39V371-F1
#
_cell.length_a   1.000
_cell.length_b   1.000
_cell.length_c   1.000
_cell.angle_alpha   90.00
_cell.angle_beta   90.00
_cell.angle_gamma   90.00
#
_symmetry.space_group_name_H-M   'P 1'
#
loop_
_entity.id
_entity.type
_entity.pdbx_description
1 polymer ?
#
loop_
_entity_poly.entity_id
_entity_poly.type
_entity_poly.pdbx_seq_one_letter_code
_entity_poly.pdbx_strand_id
1 'polypeptide(L)'
;MSDTKSLIPAPTPTCPLLVLPPEIRNRIWTLAVVDVEEVIIRCNRSREPSDKHLSPTTMSLASTCRRIYREVTPFYYSENLFHFHHGTIGILREFAAAIGPANAKSITAVEIPIYPHIMHISRRQLEGLWPFPNLKTLVYYEKPEIYGHYRDELHLPRPSHTVAVFRKSRTGDRVEQLPSWYDFVIM
;
A
#
# COMPACT_ATOMS: atom_id res chain seq x y z
N MET A 1 -46.91 44.24 22.02
CA MET A 1 -46.61 42.92 22.60
C MET A 1 -46.13 42.07 21.44
N SER A 2 -44.82 41.91 21.33
CA SER A 2 -44.17 41.27 20.18
C SER A 2 -43.71 39.89 20.65
N ASP A 3 -44.39 38.85 20.19
CA ASP A 3 -44.07 37.46 20.52
C ASP A 3 -42.75 37.04 19.84
N THR A 4 -41.67 37.02 20.62
CA THR A 4 -40.39 36.44 20.24
C THR A 4 -40.51 34.93 20.30
N LYS A 5 -41.05 34.33 19.22
CA LYS A 5 -41.12 32.88 19.02
C LYS A 5 -39.67 32.35 18.98
N SER A 6 -39.23 31.69 20.05
CA SER A 6 -37.89 31.10 20.10
C SER A 6 -37.81 29.97 19.07
N LEU A 7 -37.02 30.20 18.02
CA LEU A 7 -36.69 29.19 17.03
C LEU A 7 -35.71 28.23 17.68
N ILE A 8 -36.20 27.07 18.13
CA ILE A 8 -35.34 25.95 18.48
C ILE A 8 -34.58 25.57 17.20
N PRO A 9 -33.24 25.66 17.18
CA PRO A 9 -32.48 25.28 16.00
C PRO A 9 -32.71 23.79 15.74
N ALA A 10 -33.09 23.45 14.50
CA ALA A 10 -33.29 22.07 14.11
C ALA A 10 -32.02 21.25 14.44
N PRO A 11 -32.16 20.03 15.01
CA PRO A 11 -31.00 19.20 15.31
C PRO A 11 -30.24 18.96 14.01
N THR A 12 -28.96 19.34 14.01
CA THR A 12 -28.09 19.07 12.87
C THR A 12 -28.03 17.55 12.67
N PRO A 13 -28.22 17.05 11.44
CA PRO A 13 -28.14 15.61 11.20
C PRO A 13 -26.74 15.14 11.54
N THR A 14 -26.60 14.49 12.70
CA THR A 14 -25.36 13.86 13.12
C THR A 14 -25.21 12.58 12.31
N CYS A 15 -24.11 12.46 11.58
CA CYS A 15 -23.79 11.23 10.86
C CYS A 15 -23.74 10.07 11.88
N PRO A 16 -24.62 9.04 11.77
CA PRO A 16 -24.72 7.98 12.78
C PRO A 16 -23.39 7.26 13.01
N LEU A 17 -22.60 7.10 11.95
CA LEU A 17 -21.27 6.50 11.98
C LEU A 17 -20.30 7.25 12.90
N LEU A 18 -20.40 8.59 12.97
CA LEU A 18 -19.51 9.43 13.77
C LEU A 18 -19.91 9.53 15.25
N VAL A 19 -21.09 9.00 15.61
CA VAL A 19 -21.60 8.89 16.99
C VAL A 19 -21.11 7.60 17.66
N LEU A 20 -20.72 6.59 16.87
CA LEU A 20 -20.18 5.33 17.39
C LEU A 20 -18.88 5.57 18.20
N PRO A 21 -18.57 4.75 19.21
CA PRO A 21 -17.28 4.77 19.89
C PRO A 21 -16.09 4.59 18.93
N PRO A 22 -14.92 5.21 19.18
CA PRO A 22 -13.75 5.10 18.31
C PRO A 22 -13.33 3.67 18.00
N GLU A 23 -13.48 2.74 18.95
CA GLU A 23 -13.11 1.33 18.82
C GLU A 23 -13.93 0.65 17.73
N ILE A 24 -15.24 0.93 17.71
CA ILE A 24 -16.15 0.40 16.69
C ILE A 24 -15.80 1.01 15.34
N ARG A 25 -15.58 2.34 15.28
CA ARG A 25 -15.22 3.00 14.01
C ARG A 25 -13.92 2.44 13.43
N ASN A 26 -12.89 2.29 14.25
CA ASN A 26 -11.62 1.67 13.83
C ASN A 26 -11.83 0.28 13.25
N ARG A 27 -12.69 -0.55 13.86
CA ARG A 27 -13.02 -1.88 13.32
C ARG A 27 -13.70 -1.79 11.95
N ILE A 28 -14.64 -0.86 11.74
CA ILE A 28 -15.26 -0.71 10.42
C ILE A 28 -14.24 -0.15 9.41
N TRP A 29 -13.32 0.73 9.83
CA TRP A 29 -12.27 1.24 8.95
C TRP A 29 -11.37 0.12 8.48
N THR A 30 -10.82 -0.70 9.38
CA THR A 30 -10.03 -1.88 9.01
C THR A 30 -10.80 -2.76 8.01
N LEU A 31 -12.05 -3.11 8.31
CA LEU A 31 -12.85 -3.96 7.42
C LEU A 31 -13.17 -3.32 6.06
N ALA A 32 -13.22 -2.00 5.97
CA ALA A 32 -13.64 -1.29 4.77
C ALA A 32 -12.47 -0.92 3.84
N VAL A 33 -11.26 -0.76 4.37
CA VAL A 33 -10.11 -0.24 3.60
C VAL A 33 -8.90 -1.15 3.56
N VAL A 34 -8.90 -2.23 4.34
CA VAL A 34 -7.85 -3.25 4.27
C VAL A 34 -8.34 -4.33 3.32
N ASP A 35 -7.74 -4.35 2.13
CA ASP A 35 -8.02 -5.39 1.16
C ASP A 35 -7.31 -6.68 1.61
N VAL A 36 -7.98 -7.82 1.42
CA VAL A 36 -7.36 -9.14 1.62
C VAL A 36 -6.30 -9.39 0.53
N GLU A 37 -6.52 -8.80 -0.63
CA GLU A 37 -5.61 -8.82 -1.77
C GLU A 37 -4.65 -7.61 -1.74
N GLU A 38 -3.55 -7.72 -2.47
CA GLU A 38 -2.57 -6.64 -2.59
C GLU A 38 -3.14 -5.39 -3.29
N VAL A 39 -2.71 -4.22 -2.82
CA VAL A 39 -3.07 -2.95 -3.46
C VAL A 39 -2.10 -2.70 -4.62
N ILE A 40 -2.60 -2.93 -5.83
CA ILE A 40 -1.83 -2.73 -7.06
C ILE A 40 -1.70 -1.25 -7.41
N ILE A 41 -0.48 -0.74 -7.31
CA ILE A 41 -0.08 0.60 -7.76
C ILE A 41 0.47 0.50 -9.18
N ARG A 42 -0.29 0.98 -10.17
CA ARG A 42 0.27 1.32 -11.49
C ARG A 42 0.54 2.81 -11.53
N CYS A 43 1.80 3.15 -11.70
CA CYS A 43 2.19 4.51 -12.00
C CYS A 43 2.10 4.70 -13.51
N ASN A 44 0.95 5.19 -13.96
CA ASN A 44 0.80 5.62 -15.33
C ASN A 44 1.72 6.83 -15.55
N ARG A 45 2.85 6.60 -16.24
CA ARG A 45 3.65 7.70 -16.79
C ARG A 45 2.92 8.38 -17.95
N SER A 46 1.96 7.71 -18.59
CA SER A 46 1.06 8.38 -19.51
C SER A 46 0.08 9.23 -18.69
N ARG A 47 -0.06 10.51 -19.05
CA ARG A 47 -1.06 11.41 -18.46
C ARG A 47 -2.51 10.98 -18.72
N GLU A 48 -2.71 9.86 -19.39
CA GLU A 48 -4.03 9.33 -19.64
C GLU A 48 -4.52 8.61 -18.37
N PRO A 49 -5.66 9.03 -17.81
CA PRO A 49 -6.29 8.31 -16.71
C PRO A 49 -6.60 6.90 -17.23
N SER A 50 -5.79 5.92 -16.83
CA SER A 50 -6.19 4.53 -17.02
C SER A 50 -7.34 4.31 -16.06
N ASP A 51 -8.54 4.18 -16.61
CA ASP A 51 -9.83 3.88 -15.94
C ASP A 51 -9.84 2.55 -15.13
N LYS A 52 -8.68 1.97 -14.84
CA LYS A 52 -8.50 0.68 -14.18
C LYS A 52 -7.60 0.76 -12.94
N HIS A 53 -7.40 1.94 -12.35
CA HIS A 53 -6.45 2.13 -11.24
C HIS A 53 -7.08 2.44 -9.90
N LEU A 54 -6.77 1.56 -8.93
CA LEU A 54 -7.40 1.39 -7.63
C LEU A 54 -8.80 0.81 -7.81
N SER A 55 -9.16 -0.23 -7.05
CA SER A 55 -10.59 -0.51 -6.90
C SER A 55 -11.19 0.83 -6.43
N PRO A 56 -12.14 1.43 -7.15
CA PRO A 56 -12.65 2.77 -6.82
C PRO A 56 -13.23 2.86 -5.40
N THR A 57 -13.36 1.71 -4.73
CA THR A 57 -14.02 1.49 -3.46
C THR A 57 -13.16 1.79 -2.24
N THR A 58 -11.91 1.36 -2.12
CA THR A 58 -11.24 1.36 -0.79
C THR A 58 -10.95 2.76 -0.24
N MET A 59 -10.64 3.75 -1.08
CA MET A 59 -10.45 5.15 -0.65
C MET A 59 -11.67 6.06 -0.91
N SER A 60 -12.78 5.52 -1.41
CA SER A 60 -14.03 6.29 -1.59
C SER A 60 -14.54 6.86 -0.25
N LEU A 61 -14.42 6.10 0.84
CA LEU A 61 -14.79 6.54 2.19
C LEU A 61 -14.02 7.76 2.64
N ALA A 62 -12.72 7.82 2.35
CA ALA A 62 -11.86 8.95 2.70
C ALA A 62 -12.29 10.25 1.98
N SER A 63 -13.02 10.15 0.87
CA SER A 63 -13.51 11.29 0.10
C SER A 63 -14.80 11.91 0.66
N THR A 64 -15.44 11.28 1.64
CA THR A 64 -16.74 11.73 2.19
C THR A 64 -16.63 13.01 3.02
N CYS A 65 -15.75 13.04 4.03
CA CYS A 65 -15.48 14.23 4.84
C CYS A 65 -14.09 14.19 5.50
N ARG A 66 -13.59 15.36 5.91
CA ARG A 66 -12.25 15.51 6.51
C ARG A 66 -12.02 14.65 7.76
N ARG A 67 -13.08 14.41 8.55
CA ARG A 67 -12.98 13.56 9.75
C ARG A 67 -12.76 12.10 9.36
N ILE A 68 -13.58 11.57 8.45
CA ILE A 68 -13.44 10.20 7.95
C ILE A 68 -12.09 10.03 7.26
N TYR A 69 -11.66 10.98 6.44
CA TYR A 69 -10.31 10.98 5.86
C TYR A 69 -9.22 10.76 6.92
N ARG A 70 -9.23 11.54 8.00
CA ARG A 70 -8.22 11.44 9.07
C ARG A 70 -8.27 10.13 9.84
N GLU A 71 -9.46 9.57 10.04
CA GLU A 71 -9.62 8.30 10.75
C GLU A 71 -9.24 7.11 9.88
N VAL A 72 -9.61 7.10 8.60
CA VAL A 72 -9.45 5.96 7.68
C VAL A 72 -8.02 5.85 7.11
N THR A 73 -7.43 6.98 6.74
CA THR A 73 -6.16 7.01 6.00
C THR A 73 -5.02 6.24 6.69
N PRO A 74 -4.83 6.31 8.03
CA PRO A 74 -3.82 5.52 8.71
C PRO A 74 -3.96 4.02 8.45
N PHE A 75 -5.16 3.45 8.59
CA PHE A 75 -5.43 2.02 8.38
C PHE A 75 -5.10 1.60 6.96
N TYR A 76 -5.54 2.37 5.96
CA TYR A 76 -5.27 2.09 4.56
C TYR A 76 -3.77 1.97 4.27
N TYR A 77 -2.96 2.92 4.75
CA TYR A 77 -1.52 2.88 4.47
C TYR A 77 -0.74 1.91 5.38
N SER A 78 -1.19 1.65 6.61
CA SER A 78 -0.42 0.82 7.55
C SER A 78 -0.65 -0.67 7.43
N GLU A 79 -1.84 -1.09 6.98
CA GLU A 79 -2.26 -2.50 6.99
C GLU A 79 -2.26 -3.15 5.61
N ASN A 80 -2.28 -2.38 4.51
CA ASN A 80 -2.21 -2.93 3.16
C ASN A 80 -0.77 -3.21 2.69
N LEU A 81 -0.64 -4.23 1.83
CA LEU A 81 0.56 -4.48 1.03
C LEU A 81 0.46 -3.70 -0.29
N PHE A 82 1.42 -2.80 -0.54
CA PHE A 82 1.45 -2.02 -1.77
C PHE A 82 2.32 -2.68 -2.83
N HIS A 83 1.70 -3.18 -3.89
CA HIS A 83 2.36 -3.83 -5.01
C HIS A 83 2.68 -2.83 -6.12
N PHE A 84 3.94 -2.64 -6.47
CA PHE A 84 4.35 -1.76 -7.56
C PHE A 84 4.81 -2.57 -8.76
N HIS A 85 4.08 -2.52 -9.88
CA HIS A 85 4.47 -3.23 -11.10
C HIS A 85 5.81 -2.77 -11.71
N HIS A 86 6.25 -1.57 -11.35
CA HIS A 86 7.53 -1.00 -11.76
C HIS A 86 8.28 -0.52 -10.52
N GLY A 87 9.17 -1.38 -10.00
CA GLY A 87 9.92 -1.16 -8.75
C GLY A 87 11.05 -0.13 -8.82
N THR A 88 10.96 0.91 -9.66
CA THR A 88 12.00 1.95 -9.69
C THR A 88 11.88 2.85 -8.47
N ILE A 89 13.01 3.23 -7.86
CA ILE A 89 13.04 4.14 -6.70
C ILE A 89 12.35 5.48 -7.03
N GLY A 90 12.46 5.95 -8.27
CA GLY A 90 11.77 7.17 -8.73
C GLY A 90 10.25 7.08 -8.56
N ILE A 91 9.67 5.96 -8.98
CA ILE A 91 8.22 5.70 -8.85
C ILE A 91 7.78 5.68 -7.38
N LEU A 92 8.55 5.01 -6.52
CA LEU A 92 8.24 4.97 -5.09
C LEU A 92 8.27 6.38 -4.47
N ARG A 93 9.23 7.22 -4.88
CA ARG A 93 9.35 8.62 -4.41
C ARG A 93 8.22 9.49 -4.90
N GLU A 94 7.83 9.36 -6.17
CA GLU A 94 6.67 10.06 -6.74
C GLU A 94 5.40 9.69 -5.99
N PHE A 95 5.18 8.40 -5.72
CA PHE A 95 4.04 7.93 -4.94
C PHE A 95 4.06 8.49 -3.51
N ALA A 96 5.19 8.40 -2.81
CA ALA A 96 5.33 8.94 -1.46
C ALA A 96 5.09 10.46 -1.38
N ALA A 97 5.54 11.20 -2.41
CA ALA A 97 5.28 12.64 -2.52
C ALA A 97 3.79 12.93 -2.75
N ALA A 98 3.13 12.15 -3.61
CA ALA A 98 1.71 12.31 -3.93
C ALA A 98 0.79 12.08 -2.72
N ILE A 99 1.08 11.06 -1.90
CA ILE A 99 0.28 10.77 -0.70
C ILE A 99 0.64 11.67 0.50
N GLY A 100 1.78 12.35 0.42
CA GLY A 100 2.30 13.24 1.46
C GLY A 100 3.06 12.52 2.59
N PRO A 101 3.89 13.25 3.35
CA PRO A 101 4.84 12.66 4.30
C PRO A 101 4.17 11.96 5.49
N ALA A 102 2.98 12.40 5.90
CA ALA A 102 2.24 11.76 6.99
C ALA A 102 1.79 10.35 6.60
N ASN A 103 1.26 10.19 5.38
CA ASN A 103 0.78 8.92 4.87
C ASN A 103 1.94 8.01 4.46
N ALA A 104 2.99 8.56 3.86
CA ALA A 104 4.20 7.81 3.52
C ALA A 104 4.87 7.20 4.76
N LYS A 105 4.80 7.86 5.92
CA LYS A 105 5.23 7.30 7.21
C LYS A 105 4.37 6.14 7.68
N SER A 106 3.11 6.04 7.26
CA SER A 106 2.23 4.94 7.67
C SER A 106 2.51 3.66 6.88
N ILE A 107 3.13 3.74 5.70
CA ILE A 107 3.45 2.56 4.87
C ILE A 107 4.43 1.65 5.59
N THR A 108 4.02 0.39 5.79
CA THR A 108 4.83 -0.63 6.46
C THR A 108 5.19 -1.82 5.58
N ALA A 109 4.47 -2.07 4.49
CA ALA A 109 4.67 -3.21 3.60
C ALA A 109 4.61 -2.79 2.12
N VAL A 110 5.61 -3.20 1.36
CA VAL A 110 5.71 -2.93 -0.08
C VAL A 110 6.19 -4.19 -0.79
N GLU A 111 5.64 -4.43 -1.97
CA GLU A 111 6.11 -5.45 -2.90
C GLU A 111 6.57 -4.81 -4.22
N ILE A 112 7.74 -5.20 -4.71
CA ILE A 112 8.31 -4.72 -5.98
C ILE A 112 8.93 -5.87 -6.82
N PRO A 113 8.95 -5.75 -8.15
CA PRO A 113 9.67 -6.69 -9.00
C PRO A 113 11.18 -6.49 -8.86
N ILE A 114 11.94 -7.59 -8.80
CA ILE A 114 13.39 -7.58 -9.01
C ILE A 114 13.68 -7.64 -10.49
N TYR A 115 14.62 -6.80 -10.92
CA TYR A 115 15.25 -6.89 -12.23
C TYR A 115 16.69 -7.38 -12.08
N PRO A 116 17.16 -8.38 -12.86
CA PRO A 116 18.49 -8.97 -12.74
C PRO A 116 19.63 -7.97 -12.85
N HIS A 117 19.46 -7.00 -13.75
CA HIS A 117 20.48 -5.98 -13.98
C HIS A 117 20.63 -5.01 -12.79
N ILE A 118 19.71 -5.05 -11.83
CA ILE A 118 19.73 -4.25 -10.59
C ILE A 118 20.29 -5.09 -9.41
N MET A 119 20.61 -6.38 -9.60
CA MET A 119 21.10 -7.31 -8.56
C MET A 119 22.40 -6.87 -7.86
N HIS A 120 23.11 -5.86 -8.37
CA HIS A 120 24.30 -5.33 -7.72
C HIS A 120 24.00 -4.33 -6.60
N ILE A 121 22.75 -3.88 -6.43
CA ILE A 121 22.41 -2.98 -5.33
C ILE A 121 22.24 -3.81 -4.06
N SER A 122 23.18 -3.65 -3.14
CA SER A 122 23.08 -4.25 -1.81
C SER A 122 21.84 -3.73 -1.06
N ARG A 123 21.25 -4.55 -0.21
CA ARG A 123 20.12 -4.15 0.66
C ARG A 123 20.41 -2.85 1.43
N ARG A 124 21.64 -2.66 1.91
CA ARG A 124 22.07 -1.42 2.61
C ARG A 124 21.97 -0.18 1.72
N GLN A 125 22.30 -0.31 0.44
CA GLN A 125 22.14 0.79 -0.51
C GLN A 125 20.66 1.08 -0.77
N LEU A 126 19.79 0.07 -0.74
CA LEU A 126 18.35 0.29 -0.83
C LEU A 126 17.80 0.98 0.42
N GLU A 127 18.20 0.57 1.63
CA GLU A 127 17.69 1.10 2.92
C GLU A 127 17.71 2.63 3.04
N GLY A 128 18.74 3.31 2.51
CA GLY A 128 18.83 4.77 2.50
C GLY A 128 18.04 5.47 1.40
N LEU A 129 17.52 4.72 0.42
CA LEU A 129 16.85 5.26 -0.76
C LEU A 129 15.32 5.14 -0.69
N TRP A 130 14.79 4.36 0.25
CA TRP A 130 13.34 4.18 0.43
C TRP A 130 12.67 5.46 0.93
N PRO A 131 11.56 5.88 0.31
CA PRO A 131 10.79 7.03 0.77
C PRO A 131 9.87 6.70 1.96
N PHE A 132 9.84 5.44 2.42
CA PHE A 132 8.96 4.96 3.50
C PHE A 132 9.78 4.68 4.77
N PRO A 133 9.85 5.62 5.72
CA PRO A 133 10.75 5.50 6.88
C PRO A 133 10.38 4.37 7.84
N ASN A 134 9.12 3.92 7.82
CA ASN A 134 8.61 2.87 8.69
C ASN A 134 8.39 1.53 7.97
N LEU A 135 9.01 1.36 6.80
CA LEU A 135 8.93 0.10 6.05
C LEU A 135 9.48 -1.05 6.90
N LYS A 136 8.65 -2.07 7.12
CA LYS A 136 8.97 -3.29 7.90
C LYS A 136 9.10 -4.50 6.98
N THR A 137 8.25 -4.58 5.97
CA THR A 137 8.17 -5.69 5.04
C THR A 137 8.49 -5.18 3.64
N LEU A 138 9.49 -5.79 3.02
CA LEU A 138 9.79 -5.59 1.62
C LEU A 138 9.79 -6.95 0.93
N VAL A 139 8.84 -7.12 0.02
CA VAL A 139 8.70 -8.33 -0.78
C VAL A 139 9.25 -8.06 -2.17
N TYR A 140 9.96 -9.06 -2.67
CA TYR A 140 10.49 -9.06 -4.00
C TYR A 140 9.94 -10.24 -4.78
N TYR A 141 9.57 -10.00 -6.03
CA TYR A 141 9.17 -11.06 -6.95
C TYR A 141 9.92 -10.96 -8.28
N GLU A 142 10.16 -12.11 -8.89
CA GLU A 142 10.68 -12.17 -10.25
C GLU A 142 9.52 -12.04 -11.24
N LYS A 143 9.60 -11.12 -12.19
CA LYS A 143 8.54 -10.91 -13.18
C LYS A 143 8.82 -11.74 -14.43
N PRO A 144 8.17 -12.90 -14.65
CA PRO A 144 8.56 -13.85 -15.70
C PRO A 144 8.43 -13.29 -17.12
N GLU A 145 7.52 -12.35 -17.34
CA GLU A 145 7.20 -11.77 -18.66
C GLU A 145 8.37 -10.99 -19.29
N ILE A 146 9.20 -10.34 -18.48
CA ILE A 146 10.29 -9.47 -18.98
C ILE A 146 11.47 -10.30 -19.47
N TYR A 147 11.54 -11.56 -19.03
CA TYR A 147 12.64 -12.46 -19.34
C TYR A 147 12.45 -13.26 -20.63
N GLY A 148 11.25 -13.26 -21.23
CA GLY A 148 11.00 -14.02 -22.46
C GLY A 148 12.01 -13.67 -23.57
N HIS A 149 12.33 -12.39 -23.74
CA HIS A 149 13.29 -11.95 -24.76
C HIS A 149 14.76 -12.16 -24.40
N TYR A 150 15.14 -12.04 -23.12
CA TYR A 150 16.55 -12.18 -22.70
C TYR A 150 16.96 -13.62 -22.34
N ARG A 151 15.99 -14.51 -22.06
CA ARG A 151 16.29 -15.90 -21.65
C ARG A 151 16.79 -16.76 -22.78
N ASP A 152 16.22 -16.59 -23.98
CA ASP A 152 16.65 -17.37 -25.14
C ASP A 152 18.09 -17.01 -25.52
N GLU A 153 18.50 -15.76 -25.31
CA GLU A 153 19.88 -15.30 -25.53
C GLU A 153 20.87 -15.76 -24.45
N LEU A 154 20.42 -15.90 -23.19
CA LEU A 154 21.30 -16.16 -22.04
C LEU A 154 21.25 -17.61 -21.51
N HIS A 155 20.45 -18.49 -22.10
CA HIS A 155 20.28 -19.90 -21.69
C HIS A 155 20.00 -20.11 -20.19
N LEU A 156 19.22 -19.22 -19.57
CA LEU A 156 18.95 -19.28 -18.14
C LEU A 156 17.89 -20.35 -17.78
N PRO A 157 18.08 -21.12 -16.68
CA PRO A 157 17.14 -22.16 -16.24
C PRO A 157 15.74 -21.60 -15.93
N ARG A 158 14.71 -22.46 -15.90
CA ARG A 158 13.33 -22.05 -15.59
C ARG A 158 13.25 -21.43 -14.20
N PRO A 159 12.69 -20.21 -14.07
CA PRO A 159 12.55 -19.61 -12.76
C PRO A 159 11.58 -20.45 -11.95
N SER A 160 12.07 -21.00 -10.85
CA SER A 160 11.25 -21.36 -9.71
C SER A 160 10.85 -20.05 -9.04
N HIS A 161 9.54 -19.77 -8.91
CA HIS A 161 9.02 -18.59 -8.21
C HIS A 161 9.72 -18.50 -6.85
N THR A 162 10.65 -17.56 -6.73
CA THR A 162 11.42 -17.37 -5.51
C THR A 162 10.96 -16.04 -4.93
N VAL A 163 10.10 -16.11 -3.93
CA VAL A 163 9.68 -14.93 -3.17
C VAL A 163 10.67 -14.75 -2.03
N ALA A 164 11.44 -13.66 -2.09
CA ALA A 164 12.28 -13.27 -0.96
C ALA A 164 11.51 -12.26 -0.11
N VAL A 165 11.15 -12.65 1.10
CA VAL A 165 10.50 -11.76 2.06
C VAL A 165 11.55 -11.28 3.06
N PHE A 166 11.79 -9.97 3.06
CA PHE A 166 12.61 -9.35 4.09
C PHE A 166 11.69 -8.74 5.15
N ARG A 167 11.74 -9.32 6.35
CA ARG A 167 11.08 -8.76 7.54
C ARG A 167 12.14 -8.10 8.42
N LYS A 168 11.98 -6.80 8.65
CA LYS A 168 12.78 -6.06 9.63
C LYS A 168 12.35 -6.47 11.03
N SER A 169 13.12 -7.34 11.67
CA SER A 169 12.89 -7.76 13.06
C SER A 169 13.56 -6.77 14.04
N ARG A 170 12.97 -6.57 15.22
CA ARG A 170 13.56 -5.75 16.31
C ARG A 170 14.84 -6.35 16.90
N THR A 171 15.13 -7.63 16.67
CA THR A 171 16.21 -8.40 17.30
C THR A 171 17.31 -8.83 16.31
N GLY A 172 17.31 -8.30 15.09
CA GLY A 172 18.27 -8.63 14.02
C GLY A 172 17.58 -9.15 12.78
N ASP A 173 18.22 -8.93 11.62
CA ASP A 173 17.68 -9.30 10.31
C ASP A 173 17.68 -10.83 10.14
N ARG A 174 16.50 -11.41 9.92
CA ARG A 174 16.37 -12.77 9.36
C ARG A 174 15.91 -12.65 7.93
N VAL A 175 16.68 -13.23 7.02
CA VAL A 175 16.23 -13.51 5.65
C VAL A 175 15.56 -14.87 5.71
N GLU A 176 14.23 -14.90 5.68
CA GLU A 176 13.50 -16.15 5.52
C GLU A 176 13.35 -16.39 4.01
N GLN A 177 14.10 -17.35 3.48
CA GLN A 177 13.78 -17.91 2.18
C GLN A 177 12.49 -18.72 2.34
N LEU A 178 11.40 -18.25 1.75
CA LEU A 178 10.18 -19.04 1.68
C LEU A 178 10.38 -20.15 0.63
N PRO A 179 9.96 -21.40 0.91
CA PRO A 179 9.95 -22.47 -0.08
C PRO A 179 9.15 -22.04 -1.32
N SER A 180 9.62 -22.41 -2.52
CA SER A 180 9.05 -22.01 -3.82
C SER A 180 7.63 -22.51 -4.12
N TRP A 181 6.95 -23.08 -3.13
CA TRP A 181 5.63 -23.71 -3.19
C TRP A 181 4.67 -23.15 -2.11
N TYR A 182 5.00 -22.01 -1.51
CA TYR A 182 4.03 -21.19 -0.78
C TYR A 182 3.07 -20.49 -1.77
N ASP A 183 2.29 -21.29 -2.49
CA ASP A 183 1.01 -20.83 -3.00
C ASP A 183 0.07 -20.71 -1.80
N PHE A 184 -0.25 -19.47 -1.43
CA PHE A 184 -1.32 -19.08 -0.51
C PHE A 184 -1.36 -19.79 0.87
N VAL A 185 -0.65 -19.22 1.85
CA VAL A 185 -1.07 -19.31 3.26
C VAL A 185 -1.26 -17.89 3.79
N ILE A 186 -2.49 -17.41 3.65
CA ILE A 186 -3.01 -16.23 4.35
C ILE A 186 -3.58 -16.76 5.67
N MET A 187 -3.10 -16.25 6.81
CA MET A 187 -3.86 -16.30 8.07
C MET A 187 -4.74 -15.06 8.17
#